data_AF-A0A8X6PXL7-F1
#
_entry.id   AF-A0A8X6PXL7-F1
#
_cell.length_a   1.000
_cell.length_b   1.000
_cell.length_c   1.000
_cell.angle_alpha   90.00
_cell.angle_beta   90.00
_cell.angle_gamma   90.00
#
_symmetry.space_group_name_H-M   'P 1'
#
loop_
_entity.id
_entity.type
_entity.pdbx_description
1 polymer ?
#
loop_
_entity_poly.entity_id
_entity_poly.type
_entity_poly.pdbx_seq_one_letter_code
_entity_poly.pdbx_strand_id
1 'polypeptide(L)' 'FHLHGNNLESLHEYFPAEILPEQLGGSAGETEFQEYHASILERQKLGVKLSEFVYKGVQYPKVNTDSY' A
#
# COMPACT_ATOMS: atom_id res chain seq x y z
N PHE A 1 18.34 10.90 -3.80
CA PHE A 1 17.89 9.96 -4.84
C PHE A 1 19.08 9.06 -5.14
N HIS A 2 18.92 7.74 -5.06
CA HIS A 2 20.01 6.78 -5.27
C HIS A 2 19.73 5.98 -6.55
N LEU A 3 20.72 5.89 -7.44
CA LEU A 3 20.66 5.17 -8.71
C LEU A 3 21.80 4.15 -8.72
N HIS A 4 21.46 2.88 -8.54
CA HIS A 4 22.46 1.80 -8.38
C HIS A 4 22.91 1.19 -9.73
N GLY A 5 22.16 1.42 -10.82
CA GLY A 5 22.52 0.91 -12.14
C GLY A 5 22.71 -0.61 -12.13
N ASN A 6 23.78 -1.10 -12.76
CA ASN A 6 24.10 -2.54 -12.79
C ASN A 6 24.97 -2.99 -11.60
N ASN A 7 25.50 -2.07 -10.78
CA ASN A 7 26.30 -2.41 -9.60
C ASN A 7 25.46 -2.23 -8.33
N LEU A 8 25.06 -3.37 -7.74
CA LEU A 8 24.21 -3.40 -6.56
C LEU A 8 24.99 -3.38 -5.23
N GLU A 9 26.33 -3.32 -5.23
CA GLU A 9 27.10 -3.29 -3.98
C GLU A 9 26.66 -2.14 -3.07
N SER A 10 26.45 -0.96 -3.64
CA SER A 10 25.96 0.22 -2.91
C SER A 10 24.52 0.10 -2.39
N LEU A 11 23.72 -0.85 -2.91
CA LEU A 11 22.39 -1.14 -2.37
C LEU A 11 22.49 -1.74 -0.95
N HIS A 12 23.54 -2.54 -0.72
CA HIS A 12 23.77 -3.22 0.56
C HIS A 12 24.24 -2.30 1.69
N GLU A 13 24.61 -1.06 1.37
CA GLU A 13 24.82 -0.01 2.39
C GLU A 13 23.52 0.36 3.10
N TYR A 14 22.37 0.16 2.45
CA TYR A 14 21.05 0.53 2.96
C TYR A 14 20.18 -0.67 3.32
N PHE A 15 20.36 -1.79 2.61
CA PHE A 15 19.53 -2.99 2.77
C PHE A 15 20.40 -4.24 2.91
N PRO A 16 20.30 -4.98 4.03
CA PRO A 16 21.01 -6.24 4.20
C PRO A 16 20.72 -7.22 3.07
N ALA A 17 21.73 -7.95 2.58
CA ALA A 17 21.56 -8.94 1.51
C ALA A 17 20.54 -10.03 1.89
N GLU A 18 20.50 -10.42 3.16
CA GLU A 18 19.64 -11.49 3.70
C GLU A 18 18.14 -11.21 3.63
N ILE A 19 17.72 -9.94 3.46
CA ILE A 19 16.30 -9.57 3.30
C ILE A 19 15.92 -9.31 1.84
N LEU A 20 16.90 -9.30 0.94
CA LEU A 20 16.71 -9.01 -0.47
C LEU A 20 16.60 -10.29 -1.29
N PRO A 21 15.81 -10.28 -2.37
CA PRO A 21 15.77 -11.38 -3.32
C PRO A 21 17.09 -11.48 -4.11
N GLU A 22 17.36 -12.65 -4.69
CA GLU A 22 18.61 -12.94 -5.40
C GLU A 22 18.87 -12.00 -6.58
N GLN A 23 17.81 -11.59 -7.29
CA GLN A 23 17.89 -10.66 -8.41
C GLN A 23 18.40 -9.27 -8.01
N LEU A 24 18.38 -8.95 -6.70
CA LEU A 24 18.90 -7.71 -6.14
C LEU A 24 20.21 -7.92 -5.36
N GLY A 25 20.93 -9.02 -5.60
CA GLY A 25 22.18 -9.35 -4.91
C GLY A 25 21.97 -9.91 -3.49
N GLY A 26 20.73 -10.29 -3.14
CA GLY A 26 20.39 -10.82 -1.83
C GLY A 26 20.38 -12.35 -1.74
N SER A 27 19.93 -12.85 -0.60
CA SER A 27 19.85 -14.28 -0.30
C SER A 27 18.50 -14.71 0.29
N ALA A 28 17.47 -13.87 0.22
CA ALA A 28 16.14 -14.14 0.77
C ALA A 28 15.33 -15.17 -0.05
N GLY A 29 15.91 -15.73 -1.13
CA GLY A 29 15.24 -16.64 -2.04
C GLY A 29 14.08 -15.97 -2.80
N GLU A 30 13.26 -16.78 -3.48
CA GLU A 30 12.01 -16.31 -4.06
C GLU A 30 11.01 -16.03 -2.94
N THR A 31 10.89 -14.76 -2.54
CA THR A 31 9.87 -14.34 -1.60
C THR A 31 8.53 -14.20 -2.34
N GLU A 32 7.59 -15.10 -2.09
CA GLU A 32 6.24 -14.96 -2.64
C GLU A 32 5.51 -13.81 -1.94
N PHE A 33 5.30 -12.70 -2.63
CA PHE A 33 4.64 -11.50 -2.07
C PHE A 33 3.11 -11.65 -1.93
N GLN A 34 2.57 -12.87 -1.94
CA GLN A 34 1.13 -13.13 -1.93
C GLN A 34 0.46 -12.54 -0.68
N GLU A 35 1.08 -12.70 0.48
CA GLU A 35 0.58 -12.12 1.74
C GLU A 35 0.57 -10.59 1.71
N TYR A 36 1.62 -10.00 1.14
CA TYR A 36 1.70 -8.55 0.97
C TYR A 36 0.63 -8.04 -0.01
N HIS A 37 0.43 -8.73 -1.13
CA HIS A 37 -0.64 -8.47 -2.08
C HIS A 37 -2.03 -8.53 -1.42
N ALA A 38 -2.30 -9.58 -0.65
CA ALA A 38 -3.55 -9.72 0.09
C ALA A 38 -3.77 -8.55 1.05
N SER A 39 -2.72 -8.12 1.76
CA SER A 39 -2.80 -6.98 2.68
C SER A 39 -3.12 -5.65 1.97
N ILE A 40 -2.59 -5.43 0.76
CA ILE A 40 -2.90 -4.24 -0.05
C ILE A 40 -4.38 -4.24 -0.45
N LEU A 41 -4.88 -5.38 -0.92
CA LEU A 41 -6.28 -5.53 -1.33
C LEU A 41 -7.25 -5.34 -0.15
N GLU A 42 -6.89 -5.81 1.05
CA GLU A 42 -7.68 -5.57 2.26
C GLU A 42 -7.73 -4.08 2.63
N ARG A 43 -6.58 -3.38 2.58
CA ARG A 43 -6.52 -1.94 2.85
C ARG A 43 -7.31 -1.12 1.84
N GLN A 44 -7.35 -1.54 0.57
CA GLN A 44 -8.21 -0.90 -0.44
C GLN A 44 -9.69 -1.01 -0.07
N LYS A 45 -10.15 -2.17 0.42
CA LYS A 45 -11.54 -2.35 0.90
C LYS A 45 -11.86 -1.41 2.07
N LEU A 46 -10.91 -1.21 2.99
CA LEU A 46 -11.07 -0.24 4.08
C LEU A 46 -11.25 1.19 3.55
N GLY A 47 -10.44 1.60 2.56
CA GLY A 47 -10.57 2.91 1.92
C GLY A 47 -11.94 3.14 1.28
N VAL A 48 -12.45 2.14 0.56
CA VAL A 48 -13.81 2.19 -0.04
C VAL A 48 -14.88 2.31 1.06
N LYS A 49 -14.79 1.50 2.12
CA LYS A 49 -15.75 1.53 3.23
C LYS A 49 -15.76 2.89 3.96
N LEU A 50 -14.59 3.49 4.19
CA LEU A 50 -14.48 4.83 4.77
C LEU A 50 -15.13 5.88 3.86
N SER A 51 -14.84 5.82 2.55
CA SER A 51 -15.43 6.73 1.56
C SER A 51 -16.96 6.63 1.54
N GLU A 52 -17.51 5.42 1.52
CA GLU A 52 -18.96 5.20 1.60
C GLU A 52 -19.57 5.75 2.88
N PHE A 53 -18.93 5.53 4.03
CA PHE A 53 -19.41 6.02 5.32
C PHE A 53 -19.45 7.55 5.34
N VAL A 54 -18.39 8.21 4.87
CA VAL A 54 -18.35 9.67 4.76
C VAL A 54 -19.42 10.16 3.79
N TYR A 55 -19.53 9.56 2.59
CA TYR A 55 -20.53 9.97 1.60
C TYR A 55 -21.98 9.82 2.12
N LYS A 56 -22.29 8.70 2.78
CA LYS A 56 -23.61 8.44 3.38
C LYS A 56 -23.88 9.32 4.60
N GLY A 57 -22.88 9.66 5.40
CA GLY A 57 -22.99 10.59 6.53
C GLY A 57 -23.12 12.06 6.11
N VAL A 58 -22.62 12.42 4.92
CA VAL A 58 -22.73 13.78 4.33
C VAL A 58 -24.03 13.97 3.55
N GLN A 59 -24.82 12.92 3.28
CA GLN A 59 -26.21 13.04 2.86
C GLN A 59 -27.03 13.59 4.04
N TYR A 60 -26.97 14.91 4.25
CA TYR A 60 -27.78 15.60 5.25
C TYR A 60 -29.27 15.28 5.07
N PRO A 61 -30.06 15.20 6.15
CA PRO A 61 -31.51 15.14 6.03
C PRO A 61 -31.94 16.33 5.17
N LYS A 62 -32.71 16.07 4.11
CA LYS A 62 -33.35 17.14 3.33
C LYS A 62 -34.03 18.07 4.33
N VAL A 63 -33.55 19.31 4.44
CA VAL A 63 -34.22 20.33 5.22
C VAL A 63 -35.63 20.41 4.64
N ASN A 64 -36.62 20.02 5.42
CA ASN A 64 -38.01 20.06 5.01
C ASN A 64 -38.41 21.54 5.04
N THR A 65 -38.36 22.19 3.87
CA THR A 65 -38.67 23.62 3.72
C THR A 65 -40.17 23.91 3.62
N ASP A 66 -41.01 23.03 4.14
CA ASP A 66 -42.46 23.21 4.15
C ASP A 66 -42.95 23.40 5.58
N SER A 67 -42.83 24.63 6.10
CA SER A 67 -43.65 25.12 7.21
C SER A 67 -43.69 26.65 7.23
N TYR A 68 -44.93 27.16 7.10
CA TYR A 68 -45.47 28.53 7.14
C TYR A 68 -45.64 29.25 5.80
#